data_AF-A0A820BCQ1-F1
#
_entry.id   AF-A0A820BCQ1-F1
#
_cell.length_a   1.000
_cell.length_b   1.000
_cell.length_c   1.000
_cell.angle_alpha   90.00
_cell.angle_beta   90.00
_cell.angle_gamma   90.00
#
_symmetry.space_group_name_H-M   'P 1'
#
loop_
_entity.id
_entity.type
_entity.pdbx_description
1 polymer ?
#
loop_
_entity_poly.entity_id
_entity_poly.type
_entity_poly.pdbx_seq_one_letter_code
_entity_poly.pdbx_strand_id
1 'polypeptide(L)'
;HILISAYHPRSNGVIERFNRLFDGIVAKYVGDNTINKWDEYVDHALLACRIRQHYATGKTPFYMIYGVEVKLSGDEQVPIINHLVQQCDIVHQQLDSNAIKMKIYYDHRLKDHV
;
A
#
# COMPACT_ATOMS: atom_id res chain seq x y z
N HIS A 1 12.90 20.32 17.12
CA HIS A 1 13.65 19.55 16.12
C HIS A 1 13.96 18.19 16.72
N ILE A 2 13.66 17.07 16.05
CA ILE A 2 14.16 15.76 16.48
C ILE A 2 15.63 15.72 16.02
N LEU A 3 16.56 15.60 16.97
CA LEU A 3 17.99 15.53 16.69
C LEU A 3 18.44 14.09 16.96
N ILE A 4 19.01 13.47 15.95
CA ILE A 4 19.62 12.14 16.05
C ILE A 4 21.07 12.36 16.50
N SER A 5 21.56 11.61 17.49
CA SER A 5 22.95 11.74 17.92
C SER A 5 23.90 11.33 16.77
N ALA A 6 25.01 12.04 16.63
CA ALA A 6 26.05 11.68 15.66
C ALA A 6 26.47 10.21 15.81
N TYR A 7 26.71 9.52 14.69
CA TYR A 7 27.13 8.11 14.63
C TYR A 7 26.16 7.09 15.27
N HIS A 8 24.84 7.35 15.25
CA HIS A 8 23.83 6.39 15.70
C HIS A 8 23.00 5.81 14.55
N PRO A 9 23.57 4.91 13.71
CA PRO A 9 22.88 4.34 12.55
C PRO A 9 21.64 3.51 12.92
N ARG A 10 21.57 3.03 14.18
CA ARG A 10 20.39 2.30 14.68
C ARG A 10 19.11 3.13 14.72
N SER A 11 19.20 4.46 14.82
CA SER A 11 18.03 5.33 14.93
C SER A 11 17.46 5.75 13.57
N ASN A 12 18.19 5.55 12.46
CA ASN A 12 17.82 6.10 11.15
C ASN A 12 17.49 5.04 10.08
N GLY A 13 17.39 3.76 10.45
CA GLY A 13 17.28 2.66 9.48
C GLY A 13 16.05 2.73 8.55
N VAL A 14 14.96 3.39 8.97
CA VAL A 14 13.77 3.60 8.11
C VAL A 14 14.09 4.58 6.97
N ILE A 15 14.76 5.69 7.29
CA ILE A 15 15.17 6.69 6.30
C ILE A 15 16.26 6.13 5.40
N GLU A 16 17.24 5.41 5.94
CA GLU A 16 18.30 4.79 5.14
C GLU A 16 17.73 3.77 4.13
N ARG A 17 16.76 2.96 4.55
CA ARG A 17 16.05 2.03 3.66
C ARG A 17 15.26 2.77 2.59
N PHE A 18 14.60 3.86 2.96
CA PHE A 18 13.88 4.70 2.01
C PHE A 18 14.82 5.35 0.99
N ASN A 19 15.93 5.94 1.43
CA ASN A 19 16.91 6.57 0.56
C ASN A 19 17.47 5.56 -0.45
N ARG A 20 17.82 4.35 0.00
CA ARG A 20 18.28 3.29 -0.90
C ARG A 20 17.24 2.91 -1.97
N LEU A 21 15.96 2.88 -1.60
CA LEU A 21 14.87 2.65 -2.55
C LEU A 21 14.75 3.81 -3.53
N PHE A 22 14.76 5.04 -3.03
CA PHE A 22 14.63 6.26 -3.80
C PHE A 22 15.75 6.40 -4.84
N ASP A 23 17.01 6.23 -4.42
CA ASP A 23 18.17 6.26 -5.29
C ASP A 23 18.07 5.21 -6.39
N GLY A 24 17.63 4.00 -6.06
CA GLY A 24 17.42 2.93 -7.03
C GLY A 24 16.29 3.20 -8.03
N ILE A 25 15.30 4.02 -7.68
CA ILE A 25 14.24 4.45 -8.60
C ILE A 25 14.74 5.58 -9.49
N VAL A 26 15.42 6.58 -8.92
CA VAL A 26 16.01 7.69 -9.68
C VAL A 26 17.00 7.15 -10.72
N ALA A 27 17.89 6.24 -10.32
CA ALA A 27 18.85 5.61 -11.24
C ALA A 27 18.17 4.92 -12.44
N LYS A 28 16.97 4.34 -12.24
CA LYS A 28 16.19 3.72 -13.32
C LYS A 28 15.55 4.71 -14.27
N TYR A 29 15.11 5.87 -13.77
CA TYR A 29 14.52 6.91 -14.61
C TYR A 29 15.56 7.64 -15.45
N VAL A 30 16.73 7.88 -14.85
CA VAL A 30 17.79 8.72 -15.41
C VAL A 30 18.64 7.95 -16.43
N GLY A 31 18.91 6.66 -16.20
CA GLY A 31 19.77 5.86 -17.08
C GLY A 31 21.17 6.46 -17.29
N ASP A 32 21.96 5.88 -18.19
CA ASP A 32 23.37 6.25 -18.36
C ASP A 32 23.57 7.59 -19.09
N ASN A 33 22.62 7.99 -19.95
CA ASN A 33 22.77 9.16 -20.83
C ASN A 33 22.17 10.45 -20.27
N THR A 34 21.40 10.42 -19.17
CA THR A 34 20.73 11.63 -18.64
C THR A 34 21.03 11.94 -17.18
N ILE A 35 22.14 11.44 -16.61
CA ILE A 35 22.58 11.69 -15.22
C ILE A 35 22.45 13.14 -14.77
N ASN A 36 22.73 14.10 -15.65
CA ASN A 36 22.67 15.52 -15.33
C ASN A 36 21.25 16.08 -15.13
N LYS A 37 20.20 15.30 -15.41
CA LYS A 37 18.78 15.68 -15.32
C LYS A 37 18.03 14.93 -14.23
N TRP A 38 18.74 14.36 -13.26
CA TRP A 38 18.15 13.54 -12.20
C TRP A 38 17.09 14.29 -11.38
N ASP A 39 17.26 15.61 -11.25
CA ASP A 39 16.36 16.53 -10.57
C ASP A 39 14.98 16.62 -11.25
N GLU A 40 14.93 16.56 -12.58
CA GLU A 40 13.68 16.51 -13.35
C GLU A 40 12.83 15.25 -13.05
N TYR A 41 13.48 14.17 -12.60
CA TYR A 41 12.84 12.88 -12.31
C TYR A 41 12.49 12.69 -10.82
N VAL A 42 12.80 13.64 -9.95
CA VAL A 42 12.54 13.52 -8.50
C VAL A 42 11.05 13.32 -8.21
N ASP A 43 10.17 14.12 -8.83
CA ASP A 43 8.73 14.01 -8.62
C ASP A 43 8.16 12.67 -9.09
N HIS A 44 8.67 12.18 -10.21
CA HIS A 44 8.32 10.86 -10.77
C HIS A 44 8.77 9.73 -9.83
N ALA A 45 10.00 9.82 -9.30
CA ALA A 45 10.54 8.85 -8.37
C ALA A 45 9.78 8.84 -7.04
N LEU A 46 9.41 10.01 -6.51
CA LEU A 46 8.58 10.13 -5.30
C LEU A 46 7.18 9.57 -5.50
N LEU A 47 6.57 9.80 -6.66
CA LEU A 47 5.29 9.19 -7.01
C LEU A 47 5.41 7.66 -7.02
N ALA A 48 6.43 7.12 -7.71
CA ALA A 48 6.70 5.68 -7.74
C ALA A 48 6.90 5.08 -6.33
N CYS A 49 7.56 5.80 -5.41
CA CYS A 49 7.65 5.40 -4.00
C CYS A 49 6.28 5.34 -3.30
N ARG A 50 5.41 6.32 -3.54
CA ARG A 50 4.10 6.44 -2.87
C ARG A 50 3.07 5.42 -3.34
N ILE A 51 3.13 5.02 -4.61
CA ILE A 51 2.17 4.10 -5.23
C ILE A 51 2.63 2.64 -5.17
N ARG A 52 3.89 2.38 -4.84
CA ARG A 52 4.42 1.02 -4.69
C ARG A 52 3.84 0.37 -3.44
N GLN A 53 3.32 -0.85 -3.57
CA GLN A 53 2.89 -1.64 -2.42
C GLN A 53 4.09 -2.03 -1.56
N HIS A 54 3.98 -1.80 -0.24
CA HIS A 54 5.02 -2.17 0.70
C HIS A 54 4.83 -3.62 1.16
N TYR A 55 5.88 -4.44 1.08
CA TYR A 55 5.80 -5.89 1.30
C TYR A 55 5.19 -6.28 2.66
N ALA A 56 5.57 -5.58 3.74
CA ALA A 56 5.11 -5.93 5.08
C ALA A 56 3.63 -5.59 5.33
N THR A 57 3.09 -4.58 4.65
CA THR A 57 1.71 -4.10 4.88
C THR A 57 0.76 -4.52 3.77
N GLY A 58 1.28 -4.93 2.60
CA GLY A 58 0.48 -5.21 1.40
C GLY A 58 -0.26 -3.97 0.85
N LYS A 59 0.07 -2.78 1.34
CA LYS A 59 -0.61 -1.52 1.02
C LYS A 59 0.38 -0.48 0.52
N THR A 60 -0.09 0.45 -0.31
CA THR A 60 0.71 1.57 -0.80
C THR A 60 0.80 2.66 0.28
N PRO A 61 1.92 3.39 0.39
CA PRO A 61 2.00 4.57 1.25
C PRO A 61 0.90 5.60 0.98
N PHE A 62 0.51 5.78 -0.28
CA PHE A 62 -0.61 6.64 -0.65
C PHE A 62 -1.92 6.19 0.00
N TYR A 63 -2.26 4.90 -0.11
CA TYR A 63 -3.46 4.32 0.51
C TYR A 63 -3.42 4.47 2.05
N MET A 64 -2.26 4.27 2.67
CA MET A 64 -2.12 4.40 4.13
C MET A 64 -2.37 5.83 4.64
N ILE A 65 -2.08 6.86 3.83
CA ILE A 65 -2.29 8.26 4.20
C ILE A 65 -3.71 8.73 3.88
N TYR A 66 -4.22 8.39 2.69
CA TYR A 66 -5.48 8.96 2.18
C TYR A 66 -6.67 8.01 2.29
N GLY A 67 -6.45 6.72 2.56
CA GLY A 67 -7.50 5.70 2.62
C GLY A 67 -8.13 5.34 1.27
N VAL A 68 -7.59 5.86 0.17
CA VAL A 68 -8.09 5.66 -1.21
C VAL A 68 -6.97 5.11 -2.07
N GLU A 69 -7.30 4.18 -2.96
CA GLU A 69 -6.35 3.64 -3.94
C GLU A 69 -5.95 4.73 -4.94
N VAL A 70 -4.67 4.77 -5.30
CA VAL A 70 -4.17 5.76 -6.25
C VAL A 70 -4.75 5.47 -7.64
N LYS A 71 -5.10 6.53 -8.38
CA LYS A 71 -5.54 6.42 -9.78
C LYS A 71 -4.50 7.08 -10.67
N LEU A 72 -3.89 6.30 -11.56
CA LEU A 72 -2.94 6.75 -12.56
C LEU A 72 -3.68 7.05 -13.88
N SER A 73 -3.06 7.86 -14.74
CA SER A 73 -3.64 8.28 -16.03
C SER A 73 -3.89 7.14 -17.03
N GLY A 74 -3.47 5.91 -16.72
CA GLY A 74 -3.75 4.70 -17.52
C GLY A 74 -4.68 3.70 -16.85
N ASP A 75 -5.13 3.97 -15.62
CA ASP A 75 -6.06 3.09 -14.93
C ASP A 75 -7.47 3.24 -15.51
N GLU A 76 -8.24 2.15 -15.52
CA GLU A 76 -9.63 2.18 -15.95
C GLU A 76 -10.42 3.16 -15.08
N GLN A 77 -10.99 4.18 -15.72
CA GLN A 77 -11.74 5.24 -15.05
C GLN A 77 -13.10 4.70 -14.61
N VAL A 78 -13.11 3.93 -13.53
CA VAL A 78 -14.35 3.43 -12.94
C VAL A 78 -14.97 4.58 -12.12
N PRO A 79 -16.26 4.94 -12.37
CA PRO A 79 -16.98 5.92 -11.58
C PRO A 79 -16.90 5.60 -10.09
N ILE A 80 -16.71 6.61 -9.25
CA ILE A 80 -16.57 6.44 -7.78
C ILE A 80 -17.76 5.67 -7.19
N ILE A 81 -18.96 5.89 -7.75
CA ILE A 81 -20.19 5.18 -7.38
C ILE A 81 -20.02 3.67 -7.50
N ASN A 82 -19.42 3.18 -8.59
CA ASN A 82 -19.26 1.75 -8.83
C ASN A 82 -18.27 1.12 -7.83
N HIS A 83 -17.23 1.85 -7.40
CA HIS A 83 -16.32 1.36 -6.36
C HIS A 83 -17.01 1.26 -5.00
N LEU A 84 -17.85 2.24 -4.64
CA LEU A 84 -18.61 2.20 -3.38
C LEU A 84 -19.62 1.06 -3.38
N VAL A 85 -20.29 0.82 -4.50
CA VAL A 85 -21.20 -0.32 -4.68
C VAL A 85 -20.44 -1.65 -4.54
N GLN A 86 -19.31 -1.80 -5.23
CA GLN A 86 -18.47 -3.00 -5.10
C GLN A 86 -17.99 -3.25 -3.66
N GLN A 87 -17.57 -2.20 -2.93
CA GLN A 87 -17.19 -2.36 -1.53
C GLN A 87 -18.38 -2.78 -0.67
N CYS A 88 -19.57 -2.26 -0.92
CA CYS A 88 -20.79 -2.66 -0.22
C CYS A 88 -21.10 -4.15 -0.49
N ASP A 89 -21.02 -4.58 -1.75
CA ASP A 89 -21.27 -5.96 -2.17
C ASP A 89 -20.27 -6.94 -1.51
N ILE A 90 -18.99 -6.57 -1.46
CA ILE A 90 -17.95 -7.38 -0.79
C ILE A 90 -18.25 -7.52 0.71
N VAL A 91 -18.64 -6.44 1.38
CA VAL A 91 -18.97 -6.47 2.81
C VAL A 91 -20.22 -7.32 3.06
N HIS A 92 -21.25 -7.18 2.24
CA HIS A 92 -22.46 -8.01 2.33
C HIS A 92 -22.14 -9.50 2.14
N GLN A 93 -21.35 -9.85 1.12
CA GLN A 93 -20.94 -11.22 0.87
C GLN A 93 -20.10 -11.81 2.03
N GLN A 94 -19.25 -10.98 2.65
CA GLN A 94 -18.49 -11.38 3.84
C GLN A 94 -19.39 -11.62 5.05
N LEU A 95 -20.38 -10.76 5.28
CA LEU A 95 -21.35 -10.94 6.36
C LEU A 95 -22.14 -12.23 6.18
N ASP A 96 -22.60 -12.52 4.96
CA ASP A 96 -23.33 -13.74 4.64
C ASP A 96 -22.45 -14.99 4.84
N SER A 97 -21.20 -14.95 4.34
CA SER A 97 -20.22 -16.01 4.57
C SER A 97 -19.93 -16.23 6.05
N ASN A 98 -19.81 -15.16 6.83
CA ASN A 98 -19.56 -15.24 8.26
C ASN A 98 -20.77 -15.80 9.01
N ALA A 99 -21.99 -15.42 8.62
CA ALA A 99 -23.23 -15.95 9.19
C ALA A 99 -23.36 -17.46 8.94
N ILE A 100 -23.05 -17.92 7.71
CA ILE A 100 -23.03 -19.35 7.37
C ILE A 100 -21.98 -20.10 8.20
N LYS A 101 -20.76 -19.56 8.31
CA LYS A 101 -19.71 -20.14 9.16
C LYS A 101 -20.13 -20.23 10.62
N MET A 102 -20.77 -19.20 11.15
CA MET A 102 -21.30 -19.18 12.52
C MET A 102 -22.35 -20.26 12.72
N LYS A 103 -23.28 -20.42 11.76
CA LYS A 103 -24.30 -21.46 11.82
C LYS A 103 -23.68 -22.85 11.87
N ILE A 104 -22.75 -23.13 10.95
CA ILE A 104 -22.04 -24.42 10.90
C ILE A 104 -21.31 -24.69 12.22
N TYR A 105 -20.63 -23.70 12.80
CA TYR A 105 -19.94 -23.83 14.08
C TYR A 105 -20.89 -24.27 15.21
N TYR A 106 -22.06 -23.63 15.34
CA TYR A 106 -23.02 -23.98 16.38
C TYR A 106 -23.72 -25.32 16.10
N ASP A 107 -24.04 -25.64 14.84
CA ASP A 107 -24.64 -26.91 14.44
C ASP A 107 -23.71 -28.10 14.78
N HIS A 108 -22.39 -27.95 14.61
CA HIS A 108 -21.41 -28.97 15.03
C HIS A 108 -21.32 -29.08 16.56
N ARG A 109 -21.23 -27.95 17.26
CA ARG A 109 -21.13 -27.93 18.74
C ARG A 109 -22.35 -28.54 19.44
N LEU A 110 -23.55 -28.38 18.87
CA LEU A 110 -24.78 -28.98 19.40
C LEU A 110 -24.80 -30.51 19.25
N LYS A 111 -24.11 -31.06 18.26
CA LYS A 111 -24.01 -32.52 18.06
C LYS A 111 -23.02 -33.20 19.00
N ASP A 112 -22.02 -32.48 19.49
CA ASP A 112 -21.01 -33.01 20.43
C ASP A 112 -21.52 -33.09 21.89
N HIS A 113 -22.69 -32.53 22.17
CA HIS A 113 -23.31 -32.45 23.51
C HIS A 113 -24.60 -33.28 23.66
N VAL A 114 -24.88 -34.18 22.71
CA VAL A 114 -25.97 -35.19 22.73
C VAL A 114 -25.35 -36.57 22.66
#